data_AF-A0A9E2YST0-F1
#
_entry.id   AF-A0A9E2YST0-F1
#
_cell.length_a   1.000
_cell.length_b   1.000
_cell.length_c   1.000
_cell.angle_alpha   90.00
_cell.angle_beta   90.00
_cell.angle_gamma   90.00
#
_symmetry.space_group_name_H-M   'P 1'
#
loop_
_entity.id
_entity.type
_entity.pdbx_description
1 polymer ?
#
loop_
_entity_poly.entity_id
_entity_poly.type
_entity_poly.pdbx_seq_one_letter_code
_entity_poly.pdbx_strand_id
1 'polypeptide(L)' 'MKSKLAAELLAEFLGTLVLILFGNGVVAMVKLFGQGTPGEIVNGGYTNITIAWGLAVTMGIYVAGKASG' A
#
# COMPACT_ATOMS: atom_id res chain seq x y z
N MET A 1 20.88 -21.68 -7.96
CA MET A 1 19.60 -21.17 -8.53
C MET A 1 18.38 -21.41 -7.63
N LYS A 2 18.21 -22.57 -6.97
CA LYS A 2 17.02 -22.80 -6.10
C LYS A 2 16.86 -21.85 -4.91
N SER A 3 17.94 -21.34 -4.29
CA SER A 3 17.82 -20.46 -3.11
C SER A 3 17.45 -19.00 -3.41
N LYS A 4 17.53 -18.56 -4.68
CA LYS A 4 17.09 -17.22 -5.09
C LYS A 4 15.57 -17.12 -5.22
N LEU A 5 14.95 -18.17 -5.77
CA LEU A 5 13.51 -18.17 -6.03
C LEU A 5 12.68 -18.00 -4.74
N ALA A 6 13.06 -18.65 -3.64
CA ALA A 6 12.34 -18.50 -2.38
C ALA A 6 12.42 -17.05 -1.83
N ALA A 7 13.57 -16.40 -1.99
CA ALA A 7 13.75 -15.01 -1.57
C ALA A 7 12.97 -14.05 -2.47
N GLU A 8 12.96 -14.29 -3.78
CA GLU A 8 12.17 -13.52 -4.76
C GLU A 8 10.66 -13.65 -4.46
N LEU A 9 10.16 -14.86 -4.21
CA LEU A 9 8.75 -15.07 -3.88
C LEU A 9 8.33 -14.42 -2.55
N LEU A 10 9.19 -14.45 -1.53
CA LEU A 10 8.93 -13.76 -0.28
C LEU A 10 8.96 -12.24 -0.45
N ALA A 11 9.89 -11.72 -1.26
CA ALA A 11 9.96 -10.30 -1.58
C ALA A 11 8.70 -9.83 -2.31
N GLU A 12 8.25 -10.55 -3.34
CA GLU A 12 6.99 -10.28 -4.06
C GLU A 12 5.77 -10.31 -3.14
N PHE A 13 5.68 -11.32 -2.28
CA PHE A 13 4.58 -11.43 -1.31
C PHE A 13 4.55 -10.23 -0.37
N LEU A 14 5.71 -9.85 0.21
CA LEU A 14 5.79 -8.73 1.14
C LEU A 14 5.58 -7.38 0.46
N GLY A 15 6.11 -7.18 -0.74
CA GLY A 15 5.88 -5.97 -1.54
C GLY A 15 4.40 -5.79 -1.87
N THR A 16 3.74 -6.87 -2.30
CA THR A 16 2.30 -6.87 -2.58
C THR A 16 1.47 -6.67 -1.31
N LEU A 17 1.87 -7.28 -0.19
CA LEU A 17 1.21 -7.09 1.10
C LEU A 17 1.22 -5.61 1.51
N VAL A 18 2.37 -4.93 1.41
CA VAL A 18 2.48 -3.49 1.71
C VAL A 18 1.63 -2.65 0.76
N LEU A 19 1.69 -2.94 -0.55
CA LEU A 19 0.89 -2.26 -1.56
C LEU A 19 -0.61 -2.33 -1.23
N ILE A 20 -1.11 -3.52 -0.92
CA ILE A 20 -2.54 -3.75 -0.63
C ILE A 20 -2.93 -3.19 0.73
N LEU A 21 -2.11 -3.34 1.78
CA LEU A 21 -2.42 -2.79 3.10
C LEU A 21 -2.60 -1.27 3.05
N PHE A 22 -1.71 -0.56 2.35
CA PHE A 22 -1.77 0.90 2.27
C PHE A 22 -2.84 1.35 1.27
N GLY A 23 -2.89 0.73 0.08
CA GLY A 23 -3.84 1.06 -0.97
C GLY A 23 -5.30 0.79 -0.58
N ASN A 24 -5.60 -0.37 0.01
CA ASN A 24 -6.96 -0.63 0.49
C ASN A 24 -7.22 0.05 1.84
N GLY A 25 -6.20 0.27 2.67
CA GLY A 25 -6.32 1.00 3.92
C GLY A 25 -6.81 2.43 3.73
N VAL A 26 -6.28 3.16 2.74
CA VAL A 26 -6.77 4.52 2.42
C VAL A 26 -8.20 4.51 1.87
N VAL A 27 -8.56 3.50 1.07
CA VAL A 27 -9.93 3.37 0.54
C VAL A 27 -10.91 3.08 1.67
N ALA A 28 -10.54 2.21 2.61
CA ALA A 28 -11.32 1.94 3.81
C ALA A 28 -11.46 3.20 4.67
N MET A 29 -10.38 3.96 4.86
CA MET A 29 -10.39 5.21 5.61
C MET A 29 -11.37 6.23 5.00
N VAL A 30 -11.28 6.46 3.68
CA VAL A 30 -12.14 7.41 2.97
C VAL A 30 -13.62 6.97 2.98
N LYS A 31 -13.91 5.67 2.90
CA LYS A 31 -15.30 5.18 2.88
C LYS A 31 -15.93 5.04 4.26
N LEU A 32 -15.18 4.60 5.26
CA LEU A 32 -15.73 4.31 6.59
C LEU A 32 -15.80 5.56 7.47
N PHE A 33 -14.95 6.56 7.22
CA PHE A 33 -14.87 7.78 8.04
C PHE A 33 -15.17 9.05 7.23
N GLY A 34 -15.89 8.92 6.12
CA GLY A 34 -16.15 10.03 5.19
C GLY A 34 -17.28 10.98 5.58
N GLN A 35 -18.14 10.63 6.54
CA GLN A 35 -19.28 11.46 6.98
C GLN A 35 -19.64 11.22 8.46
N GLY A 36 -19.90 12.28 9.22
CA GLY A 36 -20.56 12.26 10.53
C GLY A 36 -19.72 11.77 11.72
N THR A 37 -18.39 11.68 11.59
CA THR A 37 -17.50 11.18 12.67
C THR A 37 -16.58 12.29 13.21
N PRO A 38 -16.38 12.41 14.54
CA PRO A 38 -15.44 13.38 15.11
C PRO A 38 -14.00 13.14 14.58
N GLY A 39 -13.47 14.07 13.79
CA GLY A 39 -12.20 13.91 13.04
C GLY A 39 -12.29 14.23 11.54
N GLU A 40 -13.47 14.61 11.05
CA GLU A 40 -13.86 14.97 9.66
C GLU A 40 -12.96 15.94 8.86
N ILE A 41 -11.91 16.51 9.45
CA ILE A 41 -11.09 17.56 8.80
C ILE A 41 -10.36 17.03 7.56
N VAL A 42 -10.18 15.72 7.43
CA VAL A 42 -9.49 15.11 6.29
C VAL A 42 -10.52 14.62 5.26
N ASN A 43 -11.18 15.55 4.56
CA ASN A 43 -11.97 15.29 3.34
C ASN A 43 -11.04 14.96 2.15
N GLY A 44 -10.18 13.98 2.36
CA GLY A 44 -9.13 13.60 1.44
C GLY A 44 -9.60 12.85 0.19
N GLY A 45 -10.84 12.36 0.17
CA GLY A 45 -11.53 11.80 -1.00
C GLY A 45 -10.63 11.05 -1.99
N TYR A 46 -10.75 11.41 -3.27
CA TYR A 46 -9.95 10.83 -4.35
C TYR A 46 -8.46 11.19 -4.26
N THR A 47 -8.12 12.42 -3.83
CA THR A 47 -6.72 12.89 -3.74
C THR A 47 -5.88 12.07 -2.76
N ASN A 48 -6.43 11.71 -1.61
CA ASN A 48 -5.74 10.85 -0.65
C ASN A 48 -5.57 9.44 -1.21
N ILE A 49 -6.58 8.92 -1.92
CA ILE A 49 -6.48 7.61 -2.57
C ILE A 49 -5.31 7.64 -3.57
N THR A 50 -5.25 8.63 -4.46
CA THR A 50 -4.19 8.68 -5.47
C THR A 50 -2.79 8.85 -4.87
N ILE A 51 -2.63 9.74 -3.89
CA ILE A 51 -1.34 9.94 -3.21
C ILE A 51 -0.93 8.69 -2.44
N ALA A 52 -1.83 8.10 -1.65
CA ALA A 52 -1.51 6.93 -0.85
C ALA A 52 -1.21 5.70 -1.70
N TRP A 53 -1.88 5.50 -2.84
CA TRP A 53 -1.51 4.44 -3.79
C TRP A 53 -0.11 4.67 -4.39
N GLY A 54 0.23 5.92 -4.76
CA GLY A 54 1.60 6.25 -5.23
C GLY A 54 2.67 5.99 -4.17
N LEU A 55 2.39 6.33 -2.92
CA LEU A 55 3.28 6.02 -1.79
C LEU A 55 3.34 4.52 -1.50
N ALA A 56 2.23 3.80 -1.59
CA ALA A 56 2.16 2.35 -1.38
C ALA A 56 3.03 1.60 -2.40
N VAL A 57 3.02 2.01 -3.67
CA VAL A 57 3.92 1.48 -4.71
C VAL A 57 5.38 1.77 -4.36
N THR A 58 5.70 3.01 -3.96
CA THR A 58 7.07 3.39 -3.59
C THR A 58 7.60 2.54 -2.43
N MET A 59 6.77 2.31 -1.41
CA MET A 59 7.12 1.43 -0.29
C MET A 59 7.25 -0.03 -0.72
N GLY A 60 6.40 -0.51 -1.64
CA GLY A 60 6.55 -1.83 -2.25
C GLY A 60 7.90 -2.02 -2.95
N ILE A 61 8.36 -1.00 -3.69
CA ILE A 61 9.69 -1.00 -4.33
C ILE A 61 10.81 -1.06 -3.27
N TYR A 62 10.69 -0.32 -2.16
CA TYR A 62 11.70 -0.42 -1.09
C TYR A 62 11.73 -1.77 -0.39
N VAL A 63 10.62 -2.52 -0.41
CA VAL A 63 10.54 -3.87 0.16
C VAL A 63 11.10 -4.92 -0.80
N ALA A 64 10.72 -4.89 -2.09
CA ALA A 64 10.99 -5.97 -3.03
C ALA A 64 12.08 -5.65 -4.09
N GLY A 65 12.35 -4.36 -4.33
CA GLY A 65 13.14 -3.83 -5.45
C GLY A 65 14.53 -4.44 -5.66
N LYS A 66 15.22 -4.79 -4.57
CA LYS A 66 16.55 -5.38 -4.64
C LYS A 66 16.52 -6.90 -4.85
N ALA A 67 15.44 -7.55 -4.43
CA ALA A 67 15.36 -9.00 -4.36
C ALA A 67 14.68 -9.60 -5.59
N SER A 68 13.54 -9.05 -6.03
CA SER A 68 12.75 -9.57 -7.15
C SER A 68 12.53 -8.56 -8.29
N GLY A 69 12.63 -7.26 -8.00
CA GLY A 69 12.40 -6.17 -8.95
C GLY A 69 11.22 -5.32 -8.52
#